data_AF-A0A5J6MD96-F1
#
_entry.id   AF-A0A5J6MD96-F1
#
_cell.length_a   1.000
_cell.length_b   1.000
_cell.length_c   1.000
_cell.angle_alpha   90.00
_cell.angle_beta   90.00
_cell.angle_gamma   90.00
#
_symmetry.space_group_name_H-M   'P 1'
#
loop_
_entity.id
_entity.type
_entity.pdbx_description
1 polymer ?
#
loop_
_entity_poly.entity_id
_entity_poly.type
_entity_poly.pdbx_seq_one_letter_code
_entity_poly.pdbx_strand_id
1 'polypeptide(L)'
;MPVLVMSPASRLKARMAGLLLPALLSLGLAGCDRYGDDIALVKKTPVLGDTTGEKLCTDTAGARGKFEWSAGKSETYKDNDQIVQVTCLVTKPSSSGGQHKIEFEFIHNRQTEKVALDRLLIDGQQQNLLSGALNLMLMQLD
;
A
#
# COMPACT_ATOMS: atom_id res chain seq x y z
N MET A 1 49.21 -54.53 -42.69
CA MET A 1 48.24 -54.64 -41.57
C MET A 1 46.89 -54.14 -42.07
N PRO A 2 45.77 -54.82 -41.73
CA PRO A 2 44.57 -54.86 -42.55
C PRO A 2 43.61 -53.70 -42.23
N VAL A 3 42.76 -53.32 -43.19
CA VAL A 3 41.44 -52.75 -42.86
C VAL A 3 40.37 -53.46 -43.68
N LEU A 4 39.55 -54.16 -42.91
CA LEU A 4 38.35 -54.90 -43.24
C LEU A 4 37.18 -53.90 -43.40
N VAL A 5 36.66 -53.83 -44.63
CA VAL A 5 35.24 -53.93 -45.04
C VAL A 5 34.10 -53.52 -44.05
N MET A 6 33.13 -52.79 -44.65
CA MET A 6 31.65 -52.76 -44.46
C MET A 6 30.94 -51.56 -43.79
N SER A 7 30.06 -50.97 -44.62
CA SER A 7 28.93 -50.01 -44.47
C SER A 7 27.87 -50.33 -43.37
N PRO A 8 26.67 -49.70 -43.36
CA PRO A 8 26.25 -48.29 -43.24
C PRO A 8 25.25 -48.10 -42.05
N ALA A 9 24.52 -46.98 -42.02
CA ALA A 9 23.43 -46.58 -41.09
C ALA A 9 23.93 -45.76 -39.88
N SER A 10 23.35 -44.63 -39.51
CA SER A 10 21.92 -44.48 -39.22
C SER A 10 21.53 -43.00 -39.19
N ARG A 11 20.33 -42.71 -39.70
CA ARG A 11 19.69 -41.39 -39.66
C ARG A 11 19.31 -41.03 -38.22
N LEU A 12 19.96 -40.02 -37.62
CA LEU A 12 19.49 -39.44 -36.37
C LEU A 12 18.62 -38.21 -36.68
N LYS A 13 17.30 -38.36 -36.50
CA LYS A 13 16.35 -37.26 -36.40
C LYS A 13 16.59 -36.53 -35.07
N ALA A 14 17.24 -35.38 -35.11
CA ALA A 14 17.24 -34.45 -33.97
C ALA A 14 16.00 -33.56 -34.04
N ARG A 15 14.93 -33.98 -33.37
CA ARG A 15 13.86 -33.07 -32.94
C ARG A 15 14.36 -32.36 -31.68
N MET A 16 14.68 -31.09 -31.77
CA MET A 16 14.67 -30.21 -30.61
C MET A 16 14.02 -28.89 -31.00
N ALA A 17 12.83 -28.70 -30.43
CA ALA A 17 12.05 -27.50 -30.51
C ALA A 17 12.87 -26.33 -29.95
N GLY A 18 13.31 -25.42 -30.82
CA GLY A 18 13.83 -24.12 -30.44
C GLY A 18 12.72 -23.31 -29.81
N LEU A 19 12.64 -23.36 -28.47
CA LEU A 19 11.73 -22.57 -27.68
C LEU A 19 12.14 -21.09 -27.84
N LEU A 20 11.34 -20.34 -28.59
CA LEU A 20 11.32 -18.89 -28.60
C LEU A 20 11.07 -18.40 -27.17
N LEU A 21 12.11 -17.93 -26.49
CA LEU A 21 11.96 -16.99 -25.37
C LEU A 21 11.89 -15.59 -26.00
N PRO A 22 10.71 -14.97 -26.16
CA PRO A 22 10.69 -13.53 -26.33
C PRO A 22 11.23 -12.93 -25.04
N ALA A 23 12.29 -12.13 -25.18
CA ALA A 23 12.73 -11.21 -24.17
C ALA A 23 11.52 -10.40 -23.71
N LEU A 24 10.96 -10.74 -22.55
CA LEU A 24 9.99 -9.91 -21.86
C LEU A 24 10.76 -8.68 -21.43
N LEU A 25 10.60 -7.65 -22.26
CA LEU A 25 10.93 -6.28 -22.00
C LEU A 25 10.69 -5.96 -20.52
N SER A 26 11.76 -5.76 -19.77
CA SER A 26 11.76 -5.10 -18.48
C SER A 26 11.42 -3.62 -18.69
N LEU A 27 10.19 -3.32 -19.11
CA LEU A 27 9.57 -2.00 -18.94
C LEU A 27 9.18 -1.84 -17.47
N GLY A 28 10.19 -1.81 -16.60
CA GLY A 28 10.11 -1.12 -15.31
C GLY A 28 10.53 0.33 -15.53
N LEU A 29 9.84 1.06 -16.42
CA LEU A 29 10.08 2.48 -16.59
C LEU A 29 9.69 3.19 -15.30
N ALA A 30 10.67 3.84 -14.70
CA ALA A 30 10.59 4.73 -13.56
C ALA A 30 9.47 5.78 -13.72
N GLY A 31 8.29 5.46 -13.18
CA GLY A 31 7.16 6.38 -13.12
C GLY A 31 5.94 5.78 -12.44
N CYS A 32 6.05 5.26 -11.22
CA CYS A 32 4.99 4.42 -10.65
C CYS A 32 4.91 4.44 -9.12
N ASP A 33 4.85 5.59 -8.46
CA ASP A 33 4.07 5.71 -7.21
C ASP A 33 3.79 7.18 -6.89
N ARG A 34 2.67 7.74 -7.36
CA ARG A 34 2.37 9.17 -7.14
C ARG A 34 2.21 9.51 -5.65
N TYR A 35 1.93 8.51 -4.81
CA TYR A 35 1.62 8.68 -3.40
C TYR A 35 2.38 7.74 -2.45
N GLY A 36 3.30 6.92 -2.95
CA GLY A 36 4.07 5.98 -2.13
C GLY A 36 4.83 6.67 -0.99
N ASP A 37 5.43 7.83 -1.26
CA ASP A 37 6.15 8.62 -0.27
C ASP A 37 5.22 9.19 0.81
N ASP A 38 4.00 9.61 0.45
CA ASP A 38 3.01 10.08 1.43
C ASP A 38 2.57 8.96 2.35
N ILE A 39 2.31 7.77 1.81
CA ILE A 39 1.95 6.59 2.60
C ILE A 39 3.12 6.24 3.54
N ALA A 40 4.35 6.20 3.03
CA ALA A 40 5.53 5.89 3.83
C ALA A 40 5.74 6.91 4.96
N LEU A 41 5.49 8.20 4.70
CA LEU A 41 5.55 9.24 5.72
C LEU A 41 4.47 9.05 6.79
N VAL A 42 3.21 8.87 6.40
CA VAL A 42 2.10 8.67 7.34
C VAL A 42 2.33 7.46 8.25
N LYS A 43 2.88 6.38 7.70
CA LYS A 43 3.20 5.17 8.46
C LYS A 43 4.18 5.41 9.61
N LYS A 44 5.18 6.27 9.40
CA LYS A 44 6.24 6.55 10.39
C LYS A 44 5.94 7.73 11.31
N THR A 45 5.03 8.63 10.92
CA THR A 45 4.74 9.84 11.69
C THR A 45 3.82 9.54 12.88
N PRO A 46 4.14 10.04 14.09
CA PRO A 46 3.22 10.04 15.21
C PRO A 46 2.00 10.92 14.92
N VAL A 47 0.81 10.36 15.07
CA VAL A 47 -0.48 11.01 14.74
C VAL A 47 -1.46 11.03 15.91
N LEU A 48 -1.16 10.26 16.97
CA LEU A 48 -1.93 10.23 18.21
C LEU A 48 -0.98 9.98 19.38
N GLY A 49 -0.48 11.07 19.99
CA GLY A 49 0.64 10.99 20.92
C GLY A 49 1.86 10.37 20.22
N ASP A 50 2.49 9.39 20.86
CA ASP A 50 3.63 8.66 20.28
C ASP A 50 3.21 7.52 19.31
N THR A 51 1.91 7.37 19.05
CA THR A 51 1.40 6.30 18.16
C THR A 51 1.53 6.73 16.71
N THR A 52 2.29 5.97 15.92
CA THR A 52 2.41 6.18 14.48
C THR A 52 1.19 5.66 13.71
N GLY A 53 0.99 6.13 12.47
CA GLY A 53 -0.08 5.62 11.61
C GLY A 53 -0.03 4.11 11.41
N GLU A 54 1.16 3.54 11.17
CA GLU A 54 1.32 2.07 11.01
C GLU A 54 0.94 1.33 12.29
N LYS A 55 1.39 1.82 13.44
CA LYS A 55 1.08 1.20 14.74
C LYS A 55 -0.42 1.24 15.02
N LEU A 56 -1.06 2.39 14.79
CA LEU A 56 -2.51 2.56 14.97
C LEU A 56 -3.31 1.55 14.15
N CYS A 57 -2.96 1.37 12.87
CA CYS A 57 -3.61 0.41 11.99
C CYS A 57 -3.37 -1.05 12.39
N THR A 58 -2.12 -1.38 12.72
CA THR A 58 -1.72 -2.72 13.14
C THR A 58 -2.43 -3.13 14.42
N ASP A 59 -2.41 -2.27 15.44
CA ASP A 59 -3.08 -2.50 16.72
C ASP A 59 -4.59 -2.65 16.54
N THR A 60 -5.20 -1.82 15.68
CA THR A 60 -6.65 -1.85 15.42
C THR A 60 -7.08 -3.12 14.67
N ALA A 61 -6.25 -3.61 13.75
CA ALA A 61 -6.48 -4.88 13.05
C ALA A 61 -6.41 -6.07 14.02
N GLY A 62 -5.44 -6.05 14.93
CA GLY A 62 -5.19 -7.13 15.87
C GLY A 62 -4.89 -8.46 15.17
N ALA A 63 -5.03 -9.58 15.89
CA ALA A 63 -4.59 -10.90 15.41
C ALA A 63 -5.42 -11.49 14.25
N ARG A 64 -6.66 -11.01 14.04
CA ARG A 64 -7.61 -11.57 13.05
C ARG A 64 -8.04 -10.58 11.98
N GLY A 65 -7.64 -9.32 12.11
CA GLY A 65 -7.91 -8.31 11.11
C GLY A 65 -6.80 -8.25 10.06
N LYS A 66 -7.09 -7.50 9.01
CA LYS A 66 -6.12 -7.08 7.99
C LYS A 66 -6.26 -5.58 7.79
N PHE A 67 -5.23 -4.93 7.27
CA PHE A 67 -5.32 -3.53 6.87
C PHE A 67 -4.62 -3.30 5.54
N GLU A 68 -5.15 -2.33 4.80
CA GLU A 68 -4.69 -1.93 3.47
C GLU A 68 -4.53 -0.41 3.44
N TRP A 69 -3.51 0.06 2.73
CA TRP A 69 -3.21 1.49 2.60
C TRP A 69 -3.56 1.98 1.20
N SER A 70 -4.13 3.16 1.12
CA SER A 70 -4.39 3.88 -0.13
C SER A 70 -4.13 5.36 0.07
N ALA A 71 -3.95 6.09 -1.04
CA ALA A 71 -3.77 7.52 -1.01
C ALA A 71 -4.31 8.19 -2.27
N GLY A 72 -4.71 9.43 -2.14
CA GLY A 72 -5.31 10.21 -3.22
C GLY A 72 -5.50 11.67 -2.85
N LYS A 73 -6.21 12.40 -3.70
CA LYS A 73 -6.64 13.77 -3.38
C LYS A 73 -7.62 13.72 -2.22
N SER A 74 -7.51 14.67 -1.30
CA SER A 74 -8.51 14.83 -0.25
C SER A 74 -9.86 15.21 -0.83
N GLU A 75 -10.93 14.58 -0.33
CA GLU A 75 -12.30 14.98 -0.68
C GLU A 75 -12.73 16.26 0.04
N THR A 76 -12.12 16.56 1.18
CA THR A 76 -12.38 17.77 1.97
C THR A 76 -11.63 18.97 1.39
N TYR A 77 -10.37 18.77 0.98
CA TYR A 77 -9.47 19.83 0.51
C TYR A 77 -9.18 19.71 -1.00
N LYS A 78 -10.22 19.51 -1.81
CA LYS A 78 -10.12 19.22 -3.26
C LYS A 78 -9.36 20.28 -4.06
N ASP A 79 -9.39 21.53 -3.60
CA ASP A 79 -8.79 22.69 -4.28
C ASP A 79 -7.29 22.86 -3.98
N ASN A 80 -6.72 22.05 -3.08
CA ASN A 80 -5.30 22.09 -2.74
C ASN A 80 -4.61 20.78 -3.13
N ASP A 81 -3.81 20.81 -4.20
CA ASP A 81 -3.10 19.64 -4.73
C ASP A 81 -1.91 19.20 -3.85
N GLN A 82 -1.51 20.03 -2.89
CA GLN A 82 -0.47 19.73 -1.90
C GLN A 82 -1.02 18.96 -0.70
N ILE A 83 -2.35 18.85 -0.59
CA ILE A 83 -3.01 18.08 0.46
C ILE A 83 -3.37 16.70 -0.08
N VAL A 84 -2.65 15.70 0.40
CA VAL A 84 -2.88 14.29 0.08
C VAL A 84 -3.64 13.66 1.23
N GLN A 85 -4.72 12.95 0.91
CA GLN A 85 -5.38 12.06 1.86
C GLN A 85 -4.78 10.68 1.74
N VAL A 86 -4.37 10.12 2.87
CA VAL A 86 -3.88 8.76 3.00
C VAL A 86 -4.87 8.01 3.89
N THR A 87 -5.42 6.91 3.40
CA THR A 87 -6.39 6.12 4.13
C THR A 87 -5.78 4.77 4.50
N CYS A 88 -5.97 4.39 5.76
CA CYS A 88 -5.75 3.03 6.22
C CYS A 88 -7.10 2.37 6.50
N LEU A 89 -7.45 1.40 5.66
CA LEU A 89 -8.67 0.60 5.80
C LEU A 89 -8.34 -0.68 6.57
N VAL A 90 -8.83 -0.78 7.80
CA VAL A 90 -8.79 -1.98 8.62
C VAL A 90 -10.09 -2.76 8.43
N THR A 91 -9.98 -4.04 8.11
CA THR A 91 -11.10 -4.97 8.05
C THR A 91 -10.92 -6.06 9.10
N LYS A 92 -11.90 -6.23 10.00
CA LYS A 92 -11.83 -7.26 11.05
C LYS A 92 -13.15 -8.02 11.23
N PRO A 93 -13.12 -9.31 11.58
CA PRO A 93 -14.33 -10.07 11.90
C PRO A 93 -15.08 -9.47 13.10
N SER A 94 -16.41 -9.48 13.04
CA SER A 94 -17.27 -9.18 14.19
C SER A 94 -17.61 -10.46 14.96
N SER A 95 -17.98 -10.30 16.24
CA SER A 95 -18.46 -11.41 17.07
C SER A 95 -19.81 -11.99 16.59
N SER A 96 -20.57 -11.22 15.81
CA SER A 96 -21.85 -11.64 15.21
C SER A 96 -21.71 -12.36 13.87
N GLY A 97 -20.48 -12.64 13.41
CA GLY A 97 -20.22 -13.35 12.14
C GLY A 97 -20.13 -12.45 10.91
N GLY A 98 -20.17 -11.12 11.08
CA GLY A 98 -19.94 -10.13 10.04
C GLY A 98 -18.48 -9.61 10.00
N GLN A 99 -18.27 -8.48 9.33
CA GLN A 99 -16.99 -7.76 9.34
C GLN A 99 -17.25 -6.28 9.66
N HIS A 100 -16.35 -5.69 10.44
CA HIS A 100 -16.28 -4.24 10.62
C HIS A 100 -15.20 -3.66 9.72
N LYS A 101 -15.51 -2.52 9.11
CA LYS A 101 -14.55 -1.68 8.39
C LYS A 101 -14.25 -0.45 9.23
N ILE A 102 -12.98 -0.20 9.47
CA ILE A 102 -12.51 0.95 10.20
C ILE A 102 -11.54 1.70 9.29
N GLU A 103 -11.83 2.95 8.99
CA GLU A 103 -11.02 3.78 8.11
C GLU A 103 -10.41 4.90 8.93
N PHE A 104 -9.08 4.91 8.99
CA PHE A 104 -8.33 6.06 9.47
C PHE A 104 -7.92 6.89 8.27
N GLU A 105 -8.42 8.11 8.19
CA GLU A 105 -8.05 9.03 7.13
C GLU A 105 -7.07 10.05 7.69
N PHE A 106 -5.88 10.06 7.11
CA PHE A 106 -4.81 10.98 7.41
C PHE A 106 -4.71 12.02 6.32
N ILE A 107 -4.26 13.21 6.69
CA ILE A 107 -3.93 14.27 5.76
C ILE A 107 -2.44 14.54 5.85
N HIS A 108 -1.75 14.49 4.71
CA HIS A 108 -0.38 14.93 4.55
C HIS A 108 -0.36 16.23 3.73
N ASN A 109 0.18 17.30 4.32
CA ASN A 109 0.45 18.54 3.60
C ASN A 109 1.90 18.55 3.12
N ARG A 110 2.10 18.35 1.80
CA ARG A 110 3.42 18.27 1.18
C ARG A 110 4.24 19.56 1.25
N GLN A 111 3.64 20.72 1.47
CA GLN A 111 4.38 21.99 1.63
C GLN A 111 5.03 22.11 2.99
N THR A 112 4.44 21.51 4.02
CA THR A 112 4.89 21.64 5.42
C THR A 112 5.38 20.33 6.00
N GLU A 113 5.25 19.22 5.26
CA GLU A 113 5.52 17.85 5.68
C GLU A 113 4.72 17.40 6.93
N LYS A 114 3.68 18.17 7.29
CA LYS A 114 2.82 17.87 8.44
C LYS A 114 1.82 16.76 8.08
N VAL A 115 1.67 15.81 9.00
CA VAL A 115 0.69 14.73 8.94
C VAL A 115 -0.27 14.86 10.12
N ALA A 116 -1.57 14.70 9.87
CA ALA A 116 -2.59 14.64 10.91
C ALA A 116 -3.57 13.51 10.64
N LEU A 117 -4.15 12.94 11.70
CA LEU A 117 -5.34 12.09 11.60
C LEU A 117 -6.57 13.00 11.48
N ASP A 118 -7.23 12.99 10.33
CA ASP A 118 -8.36 13.89 10.04
C ASP A 118 -9.70 13.27 10.42
N ARG A 119 -9.96 12.03 9.99
CA ARG A 119 -11.24 11.34 10.25
C ARG A 119 -11.03 9.88 10.66
N LEU A 120 -11.99 9.38 11.42
CA LEU A 120 -12.17 7.97 11.71
C LEU A 120 -13.57 7.59 11.27
N LEU A 121 -13.70 6.62 10.39
CA LEU A 121 -14.99 6.07 10.01
C LEU A 121 -15.08 4.63 10.51
N ILE A 122 -16.22 4.28 11.10
CA ILE A 122 -16.55 2.89 11.45
C ILE A 122 -17.79 2.53 10.66
N ASP A 123 -17.67 1.52 9.82
CA ASP A 123 -18.72 1.06 8.90
C ASP A 123 -19.31 2.22 8.07
N GLY A 124 -18.44 3.12 7.60
CA GLY A 124 -18.80 4.31 6.81
C GLY A 124 -19.40 5.46 7.62
N GLN A 125 -19.56 5.33 8.93
CA GLN A 125 -20.04 6.40 9.80
C GLN A 125 -18.87 7.12 10.44
N GLN A 126 -18.75 8.43 10.15
CA GLN A 126 -17.74 9.28 10.77
C GLN A 126 -17.95 9.30 12.29
N GLN A 127 -16.88 9.00 12.99
CA GLN A 127 -16.78 9.10 14.43
C GLN A 127 -16.16 10.44 14.77
N ASN A 128 -16.68 11.08 15.82
CA ASN A 128 -16.07 12.30 16.35
C ASN A 128 -14.73 11.92 17.01
N LEU A 129 -13.63 12.16 16.30
CA LEU A 129 -12.28 12.09 16.86
C LEU A 129 -11.97 13.26 17.81
N LEU A 130 -12.92 14.18 17.99
CA LEU A 130 -12.77 15.45 18.67
C LEU A 130 -13.94 15.74 19.59
N SER A 131 -13.69 16.03 20.86
CA SER A 131 -13.50 17.43 21.22
C SER A 131 -12.14 17.77 21.86
N GLY A 132 -11.31 16.78 22.21
CA GLY A 132 -10.12 17.02 23.05
C GLY A 132 -8.77 17.03 22.30
N ALA A 133 -8.51 16.01 21.48
CA ALA A 133 -7.13 15.68 21.07
C ALA A 133 -6.59 16.50 19.88
N LEU A 134 -7.38 16.76 18.83
CA LEU A 134 -6.92 17.56 17.67
C LEU A 134 -6.89 19.06 17.96
N ASN A 135 -7.68 19.58 18.91
CA ASN A 135 -7.54 20.98 19.33
C ASN A 135 -6.19 21.23 20.01
N LEU A 136 -5.72 20.28 20.82
CA LEU A 136 -4.39 20.34 21.43
C LEU A 136 -3.28 20.22 20.37
N MET A 137 -3.49 19.43 19.31
CA MET A 137 -2.53 19.31 18.21
C MET A 137 -2.49 20.56 17.33
N LEU A 138 -3.64 21.21 17.05
CA LEU A 138 -3.68 22.45 16.28
C LEU A 138 -3.07 23.64 17.03
N MET A 139 -3.21 23.70 18.36
CA MET A 139 -2.55 24.73 19.18
C MET A 139 -1.03 24.55 19.33
N GLN A 140 -0.48 23.37 19.02
CA GLN A 140 0.97 23.11 19.04
C GLN A 140 1.63 23.37 17.68
N LEU A 141 0.86 23.79 16.68
CA LEU A 141 1.33 24.03 15.32
C LEU A 141 1.46 25.54 14.99
N ASP A 142 1.23 26.40 15.98
CA ASP A 142 1.60 27.82 16.03
C ASP A 142 2.95 28.04 16.71
#